data_AF-A0A6J3FHX3-F1
#
_entry.id   AF-A0A6J3FHX3-F1
#
_cell.length_a   1.000
_cell.length_b   1.000
_cell.length_c   1.000
_cell.angle_alpha   90.00
_cell.angle_beta   90.00
_cell.angle_gamma   90.00
#
_symmetry.space_group_name_H-M   'P 1'
#
loop_
_entity.id
_entity.type
_entity.pdbx_description
1 polymer ?
#
loop_
_entity_poly.entity_id
_entity_poly.type
_entity_poly.pdbx_seq_one_letter_code
_entity_poly.pdbx_strand_id
1 'polypeptide(L)'
;MARVTAGAGYARCCVLYVTEADLVAGNGYRKRLVRVRNSSNIQGIVVVEKTRMSEQYFPALQKFTVLDLGMVLLPVASQMEASGLIIQLVQEQIKEPSKNPLLGKKRALLLSELSLLRTVQQIPGVGKVKAPLLLQKFPSIQKLSNASILELEQVVGQAVAQQIHAFFTQPR
;
A
#
# COMPACT_ATOMS: atom_id res chain seq x y z
N MET A 1 34.13 -8.60 -0.91
CA MET A 1 32.77 -9.01 -0.49
C MET A 1 32.62 -8.75 1.00
N ALA A 2 31.97 -7.66 1.41
CA ALA A 2 31.63 -7.43 2.81
C ALA A 2 30.23 -8.01 3.08
N ARG A 3 30.15 -9.07 3.90
CA ARG A 3 28.88 -9.60 4.41
C ARG A 3 28.63 -8.95 5.77
N VAL A 4 27.63 -8.09 5.85
CA VAL A 4 27.05 -7.66 7.13
C VAL A 4 25.92 -8.64 7.46
N THR A 5 26.12 -9.49 8.46
CA THR A 5 25.09 -10.38 9.01
C THR A 5 24.45 -9.71 10.21
N ALA A 6 23.17 -9.37 10.12
CA ALA A 6 22.33 -9.03 11.27
C ALA A 6 21.15 -10.01 11.31
N GLY A 7 20.87 -10.51 12.52
CA GLY A 7 19.92 -11.60 12.78
C GLY A 7 18.44 -11.21 12.65
N ALA A 8 17.61 -12.26 12.71
CA ALA A 8 16.15 -12.29 12.72
C ALA A 8 15.44 -11.73 11.46
N GLY A 9 15.12 -12.64 10.53
CA GLY A 9 14.00 -12.46 9.58
C GLY A 9 14.11 -11.39 8.49
N TYR A 10 15.25 -10.71 8.33
CA TYR A 10 15.43 -9.73 7.26
C TYR A 10 15.69 -10.42 5.92
N ALA A 11 14.80 -10.20 4.95
CA ALA A 11 15.07 -10.53 3.55
C ALA A 11 16.40 -9.89 3.15
N ARG A 12 17.32 -10.67 2.57
CA ARG A 12 18.65 -10.15 2.21
C ARG A 12 18.49 -9.22 1.01
N CYS A 13 18.75 -7.93 1.19
CA CYS A 13 18.71 -6.97 0.09
C CYS A 13 20.01 -7.01 -0.72
N CYS A 14 19.92 -6.95 -2.05
CA CYS A 14 21.05 -6.89 -2.96
C CYS A 14 20.84 -5.78 -4.00
N VAL A 15 21.89 -5.02 -4.31
CA VAL A 15 21.86 -3.98 -5.35
C VAL A 15 22.50 -4.53 -6.63
N LEU A 16 21.78 -4.42 -7.74
CA LEU A 16 22.22 -4.80 -9.08
C LEU A 16 22.45 -3.54 -9.90
N TYR A 17 23.71 -3.22 -10.18
CA TYR A 17 24.06 -2.05 -10.98
C TYR A 17 24.11 -2.38 -12.47
N VAL A 18 23.39 -1.61 -13.29
CA VAL A 18 23.38 -1.71 -14.76
C VAL A 18 23.96 -0.42 -15.32
N THR A 19 25.10 -0.53 -15.98
CA THR A 19 25.79 0.62 -16.58
C THR A 19 25.12 1.08 -17.86
N GLU A 20 25.47 2.28 -18.33
CA GLU A 20 25.08 2.77 -19.64
C GLU A 20 25.50 1.77 -20.74
N ALA A 21 26.73 1.27 -20.65
CA ALA A 21 27.27 0.29 -21.60
C ALA A 21 26.48 -1.03 -21.59
N ASP A 22 26.10 -1.54 -20.42
CA ASP A 22 25.27 -2.76 -20.31
C ASP A 22 23.90 -2.58 -20.97
N LEU A 23 23.34 -1.37 -20.87
CA LEU A 23 22.03 -1.05 -21.41
C LEU A 23 22.07 -0.86 -22.93
N VAL A 24 23.14 -0.28 -23.46
CA VAL A 24 23.38 -0.12 -24.91
C VAL A 24 23.81 -1.45 -25.58
N ALA A 25 24.57 -2.30 -24.88
CA ALA A 25 25.02 -3.59 -25.39
C ALA A 25 23.89 -4.63 -25.58
N GLY A 26 22.66 -4.31 -25.13
CA GLY A 26 21.48 -5.13 -25.32
C GLY A 26 21.03 -5.84 -24.04
N ASN A 27 20.71 -7.13 -24.11
CA ASN A 27 19.97 -7.83 -23.05
C ASN A 27 20.83 -8.69 -22.11
N GLY A 28 22.15 -8.46 -22.08
CA GLY A 28 23.09 -9.25 -21.27
C GLY A 28 22.77 -9.25 -19.77
N TYR A 29 22.33 -8.11 -19.24
CA TYR A 29 21.95 -7.95 -17.83
C TYR A 29 20.72 -8.78 -17.44
N ARG A 30 19.82 -9.14 -18.38
CA ARG A 30 18.53 -9.78 -18.07
C ARG A 30 18.70 -11.13 -17.37
N LYS A 31 19.66 -11.94 -17.82
CA LYS A 31 19.94 -13.25 -17.20
C LYS A 31 20.37 -13.10 -15.74
N ARG A 32 21.12 -12.04 -15.41
CA ARG A 32 21.54 -11.72 -14.04
C ARG A 32 20.33 -11.31 -13.18
N LEU A 33 19.45 -10.46 -13.70
CA LEU A 33 18.22 -10.04 -13.01
C LEU A 33 17.29 -11.22 -12.71
N VAL A 34 17.03 -12.08 -13.71
CA VAL A 34 16.20 -13.28 -13.55
C VAL A 34 16.79 -14.23 -12.50
N ARG A 35 18.13 -14.42 -12.52
CA ARG A 35 18.81 -15.27 -11.53
C ARG A 35 18.60 -14.78 -10.10
N VAL A 36 18.73 -13.47 -9.87
CA VAL A 36 18.47 -12.89 -8.53
C VAL A 36 17.00 -12.99 -8.17
N ARG A 37 16.08 -12.73 -9.10
CA ARG A 37 14.65 -12.86 -8.86
C ARG A 37 14.23 -14.28 -8.45
N ASN A 38 14.87 -15.30 -9.03
CA ASN A 38 14.59 -16.71 -8.72
C ASN A 38 15.23 -17.17 -7.40
N SER A 39 16.02 -16.33 -6.74
CA SER A 39 16.58 -16.65 -5.43
C SER A 39 15.55 -16.37 -4.34
N SER A 40 15.17 -17.39 -3.56
CA SER A 40 14.07 -17.31 -2.58
C SER A 40 14.28 -16.33 -1.42
N ASN A 41 15.53 -16.02 -1.08
CA ASN A 41 15.88 -15.25 0.12
C ASN A 41 16.50 -13.88 -0.17
N ILE A 42 16.50 -13.43 -1.44
CA ILE A 42 17.16 -12.19 -1.86
C ILE A 42 16.15 -11.25 -2.53
N GLN A 43 16.03 -10.04 -2.00
CA GLN A 43 15.31 -8.95 -2.65
C GLN A 43 16.31 -8.12 -3.46
N GLY A 44 16.18 -8.14 -4.79
CA GLY A 44 17.04 -7.35 -5.67
C GLY A 44 16.47 -5.97 -5.97
N ILE A 45 17.29 -4.94 -5.76
CA ILE A 45 17.05 -3.56 -6.21
C ILE A 45 17.98 -3.31 -7.40
N VAL A 46 17.42 -2.90 -8.53
CA VAL A 46 18.19 -2.58 -9.74
C VAL A 46 18.45 -1.07 -9.77
N VAL A 47 19.70 -0.68 -9.91
CA VAL A 47 20.12 0.71 -10.13
C VAL A 47 20.66 0.79 -11.55
N VAL A 48 20.16 1.74 -12.35
CA VAL A 48 20.55 1.86 -13.76
C VAL A 48 21.00 3.27 -14.11
N GLU A 49 22.11 3.38 -14.85
CA GLU A 49 22.54 4.65 -15.44
C GLU A 49 21.60 5.06 -16.58
N LYS A 50 20.73 6.03 -16.31
CA LYS A 50 19.84 6.68 -17.27
C LYS A 50 20.48 8.00 -17.71
N THR A 51 21.17 7.98 -18.84
CA THR A 51 21.82 9.13 -19.47
C THR A 51 21.12 9.46 -20.80
N ARG A 52 21.59 10.49 -21.51
CA ARG A 52 21.10 10.80 -22.87
C ARG A 52 21.31 9.64 -23.85
N MET A 53 22.36 8.83 -23.68
CA MET A 53 22.68 7.72 -24.58
C MET A 53 21.83 6.48 -24.28
N SER A 54 21.55 6.21 -23.00
CA SER A 54 20.79 5.04 -22.57
C SER A 54 19.26 5.26 -22.45
N GLU A 55 18.78 6.51 -22.54
CA GLU A 55 17.38 6.87 -22.34
C GLU A 55 16.41 6.09 -23.26
N GLN A 56 16.78 5.88 -24.53
CA GLN A 56 15.95 5.14 -25.49
C GLN A 56 15.70 3.67 -25.09
N TYR A 57 16.60 3.07 -24.32
CA TYR A 57 16.52 1.67 -23.89
C TYR A 57 15.82 1.51 -22.52
N PHE A 58 15.71 2.61 -21.76
CA PHE A 58 15.17 2.59 -20.41
C PHE A 58 13.71 2.10 -20.31
N PRO A 59 12.76 2.48 -21.19
CA PRO A 59 11.38 2.00 -21.10
C PRO A 59 11.25 0.47 -21.19
N ALA A 60 12.05 -0.16 -22.07
CA ALA A 60 12.07 -1.61 -22.22
C ALA A 60 12.64 -2.30 -20.96
N LEU A 61 13.70 -1.74 -20.38
CA LEU A 61 14.26 -2.20 -19.11
C LEU A 61 13.26 -2.04 -17.96
N GLN A 62 12.55 -0.91 -17.89
CA GLN A 62 11.57 -0.64 -16.85
C GLN A 62 10.40 -1.62 -16.91
N LYS A 63 9.85 -1.85 -18.10
CA LYS A 63 8.80 -2.86 -18.31
C LYS A 63 9.27 -4.23 -17.82
N PHE A 64 10.45 -4.66 -18.26
CA PHE A 64 11.01 -5.95 -17.86
C PHE A 64 11.27 -6.06 -16.36
N THR A 65 11.89 -5.04 -15.75
CA THR A 65 12.31 -5.11 -14.34
C THR A 65 11.15 -4.94 -13.37
N VAL A 66 10.29 -3.95 -13.62
CA VAL A 66 9.23 -3.56 -12.69
C VAL A 66 7.95 -4.35 -12.95
N LEU A 67 7.52 -4.45 -14.21
CA LEU A 67 6.25 -5.10 -14.56
C LEU A 67 6.41 -6.62 -14.70
N ASP A 68 7.43 -7.08 -15.43
CA ASP A 68 7.57 -8.53 -15.68
C ASP A 68 8.22 -9.27 -14.49
N LEU A 69 9.25 -8.69 -13.84
CA LEU A 69 9.94 -9.32 -12.71
C LEU A 69 9.43 -8.90 -11.32
N GLY A 70 8.72 -7.77 -11.21
CA GLY A 70 8.27 -7.24 -9.92
C GLY A 70 9.41 -6.74 -9.02
N MET A 71 10.54 -6.33 -9.60
CA MET A 71 11.71 -5.81 -8.87
C MET A 71 11.68 -4.28 -8.81
N VAL A 72 12.41 -3.72 -7.83
CA VAL A 72 12.60 -2.27 -7.71
C VAL A 72 13.62 -1.80 -8.74
N LEU A 73 13.34 -0.70 -9.45
CA LEU A 73 14.25 -0.06 -10.39
C LEU A 73 14.44 1.41 -10.03
N LEU A 74 15.69 1.85 -9.91
CA LEU A 74 16.07 3.22 -9.57
C LEU A 74 16.99 3.78 -10.67
N PRO A 75 16.53 4.75 -11.47
CA PRO A 75 17.38 5.43 -12.45
C PRO A 75 18.31 6.43 -11.76
N VAL A 76 19.54 6.52 -12.25
CA VAL A 76 20.55 7.50 -11.81
C VAL A 76 21.25 8.08 -13.04
N ALA A 77 21.60 9.36 -13.02
CA ALA A 77 22.30 10.03 -14.11
C ALA A 77 23.82 9.78 -14.08
N SER A 78 24.36 9.38 -12.93
CA SER A 78 25.80 9.14 -12.75
C SER A 78 26.11 8.20 -11.59
N GLN A 79 27.35 7.73 -11.52
CA GLN A 79 27.87 6.96 -10.38
C GLN A 79 27.89 7.76 -9.08
N MET A 80 28.05 9.09 -9.15
CA MET A 80 27.99 9.96 -7.98
C MET A 80 26.59 9.94 -7.36
N GLU A 81 25.56 10.09 -8.20
CA GLU A 81 24.17 9.96 -7.74
C GLU A 81 23.87 8.54 -7.22
N ALA A 82 24.38 7.50 -7.90
CA ALA A 82 24.27 6.12 -7.43
C ALA A 82 24.85 5.93 -6.03
N SER A 83 26.00 6.53 -5.74
CA SER A 83 26.64 6.42 -4.43
C SER A 83 25.79 7.06 -3.33
N GLY A 84 25.25 8.26 -3.55
CA GLY A 84 24.36 8.94 -2.62
C GLY A 84 23.08 8.15 -2.38
N LEU A 85 22.51 7.58 -3.44
CA LEU A 85 21.32 6.75 -3.37
C LEU A 85 21.56 5.45 -2.58
N ILE A 86 22.69 4.77 -2.79
CA ILE A 86 23.04 3.56 -2.05
C ILE A 86 23.24 3.87 -0.57
N ILE A 87 23.88 5.00 -0.24
CA ILE A 87 24.01 5.45 1.16
C ILE A 87 22.63 5.61 1.79
N GLN A 88 21.69 6.26 1.09
CA GLN A 88 20.32 6.42 1.58
C GLN A 88 19.61 5.07 1.77
N LEU A 89 19.76 4.13 0.82
CA LEU A 89 19.17 2.79 0.93
C LEU A 89 19.69 2.04 2.17
N VAL A 90 21.00 2.13 2.44
CA VAL A 90 21.59 1.51 3.63
C VAL A 90 21.06 2.17 4.91
N GLN A 91 20.96 3.50 4.94
CA GLN A 91 20.39 4.22 6.08
C GLN A 91 18.93 3.83 6.34
N GLU A 92 18.11 3.68 5.30
CA GLU A 92 16.72 3.24 5.43
C GLU A 92 16.62 1.77 5.88
N GLN A 93 17.52 0.90 5.43
CA GLN A 93 17.54 -0.51 5.82
C GLN A 93 17.95 -0.73 7.28
N ILE A 94 18.83 0.13 7.83
CA ILE A 94 19.29 0.06 9.23
C ILE A 94 18.25 0.63 10.19
N LYS A 95 17.42 1.59 9.73
CA LYS A 95 16.37 2.18 10.57
C LYS A 95 15.30 1.14 10.87
N GLU A 96 14.78 1.21 12.09
CA GLU A 96 13.59 0.45 12.48
C GLU A 96 12.45 0.70 11.49
N PRO A 97 11.78 -0.36 10.95
CA PRO A 97 10.70 -0.20 9.98
C PRO A 97 9.56 0.72 10.46
N SER A 98 9.35 0.81 11.78
CA SER A 98 8.34 1.69 12.38
C SER A 98 8.62 3.18 12.22
N LYS A 99 9.87 3.57 11.89
CA LYS A 99 10.24 4.96 11.61
C LYS A 99 9.80 5.39 10.21
N ASN A 100 9.56 4.44 9.30
CA ASN A 100 8.96 4.75 8.01
C ASN A 100 7.49 5.10 8.23
N PRO A 101 7.05 6.35 7.96
CA PRO A 101 5.67 6.78 8.22
C PRO A 101 4.64 5.99 7.40
N LEU A 102 5.03 5.39 6.27
CA LEU A 102 4.18 4.53 5.44
C LEU A 102 4.03 3.12 6.01
N LEU A 103 5.00 2.67 6.80
CA LEU A 103 4.97 1.39 7.51
C LEU A 103 4.62 1.54 8.99
N GLY A 104 4.24 2.77 9.40
CA GLY A 104 3.87 3.08 10.76
C GLY A 104 2.93 2.00 11.29
N LYS A 105 3.16 1.56 12.53
CA LYS A 105 2.34 0.54 13.21
C LYS A 105 0.90 0.85 12.87
N LYS A 106 0.16 -0.12 12.31
CA LYS A 106 -1.30 -0.06 12.19
C LYS A 106 -1.78 0.27 13.59
N ARG A 107 -1.96 1.55 13.90
CA ARG A 107 -2.65 2.00 15.11
C ARG A 107 -3.96 1.27 14.95
N ALA A 108 -4.12 0.18 15.72
CA ALA A 108 -5.25 -0.73 15.62
C ALA A 108 -6.43 0.16 15.34
N LEU A 109 -6.94 0.11 14.09
CA LEU A 109 -7.79 1.14 13.49
C LEU A 109 -8.72 1.57 14.59
N LEU A 110 -8.42 2.71 15.25
CA LEU A 110 -9.18 3.12 16.41
C LEU A 110 -10.52 3.39 15.78
N LEU A 111 -11.42 2.45 16.00
CA LEU A 111 -12.68 2.32 15.30
C LEU A 111 -13.42 3.55 15.76
N SER A 112 -13.23 4.63 15.01
CA SER A 112 -13.52 5.95 15.52
C SER A 112 -15.03 5.98 15.61
N GLU A 113 -15.57 6.12 16.82
CA GLU A 113 -17.01 6.25 17.04
C GLU A 113 -17.57 7.38 16.16
N LEU A 114 -16.75 8.40 15.87
CA LEU A 114 -17.07 9.46 14.91
C LEU A 114 -17.24 8.97 13.47
N SER A 115 -16.41 8.01 13.03
CA SER A 115 -16.55 7.38 11.70
C SER A 115 -17.84 6.55 11.63
N LEU A 116 -18.15 5.78 12.68
CA LEU A 116 -19.42 5.05 12.76
C LEU A 116 -20.63 6.00 12.71
N LEU A 117 -20.58 7.09 13.48
CA LEU A 117 -21.63 8.12 13.46
C LEU A 117 -21.78 8.76 12.08
N ARG A 118 -20.68 9.09 11.42
CA ARG A 118 -20.71 9.64 10.05
C ARG A 118 -21.30 8.66 9.06
N THR A 119 -20.99 7.37 9.16
CA THR A 119 -21.59 6.32 8.32
C THR A 119 -23.10 6.25 8.51
N VAL A 120 -23.58 6.27 9.76
CA VAL A 120 -25.02 6.25 10.04
C VAL A 120 -25.72 7.53 9.57
N GLN A 121 -25.04 8.69 9.60
CA GLN A 121 -25.56 9.95 9.05
C GLN A 121 -25.69 9.96 7.52
N GLN A 122 -25.09 9.01 6.78
CA GLN A 122 -25.31 8.88 5.34
C GLN A 122 -26.64 8.22 4.99
N ILE A 123 -27.34 7.65 5.97
CA ILE A 123 -28.63 7.01 5.75
C ILE A 123 -29.69 8.11 5.54
N PRO A 124 -30.51 8.03 4.48
CA PRO A 124 -31.57 9.01 4.23
C PRO A 124 -32.49 9.19 5.46
N GLY A 125 -32.73 10.45 5.84
CA GLY A 125 -33.57 10.78 7.00
C GLY A 125 -32.87 10.66 8.37
N VAL A 126 -31.62 10.22 8.43
CA VAL A 126 -30.84 10.11 9.67
C VAL A 126 -29.83 11.24 9.80
N GLY A 127 -30.17 12.24 10.61
CA GLY A 127 -29.30 13.38 10.91
C GLY A 127 -28.40 13.18 12.14
N LYS A 128 -27.71 14.26 12.54
CA LYS A 128 -26.79 14.30 13.69
C LYS A 128 -27.41 13.90 15.03
N VAL A 129 -28.71 14.08 15.19
CA VAL A 129 -29.46 13.75 16.42
C VAL A 129 -29.93 12.29 16.41
N LYS A 130 -30.40 11.81 15.25
CA LYS A 130 -30.95 10.44 15.12
C LYS A 130 -29.86 9.37 15.07
N ALA A 131 -28.71 9.69 14.47
CA ALA A 131 -27.57 8.78 14.37
C ALA A 131 -27.07 8.23 15.72
N PRO A 132 -26.79 9.06 16.75
CA PRO A 132 -26.36 8.54 18.06
C PRO A 132 -27.46 7.76 18.77
N LEU A 133 -28.73 8.15 18.65
CA LEU A 133 -29.85 7.42 19.24
C LEU A 133 -30.01 6.02 18.63
N LEU A 134 -29.86 5.91 17.30
CA LEU A 134 -29.86 4.62 16.61
C LEU A 134 -28.67 3.76 17.04
N LEU A 135 -27.47 4.33 17.19
CA LEU A 135 -26.30 3.58 17.65
C LEU A 135 -26.36 3.19 19.14
N GLN A 136 -27.07 3.95 19.99
CA GLN A 136 -27.33 3.55 21.38
C GLN A 136 -28.21 2.29 21.44
N LYS A 137 -29.23 2.22 20.59
CA LYS A 137 -30.13 1.07 20.53
C LYS A 137 -29.54 -0.12 19.75
N PHE A 138 -28.84 0.17 18.66
CA PHE A 138 -28.22 -0.79 17.77
C PHE A 138 -26.70 -0.56 17.74
N PRO A 139 -25.92 -1.20 18.63
CA PRO A 139 -24.50 -0.88 18.85
C PRO A 139 -23.56 -1.26 17.69
N SER A 140 -24.08 -1.74 16.57
CA SER A 140 -23.31 -2.02 15.36
C SER A 140 -24.14 -1.78 14.10
N ILE A 141 -23.47 -1.47 13.00
CA ILE A 141 -24.12 -1.29 11.68
C ILE A 141 -24.85 -2.57 11.25
N GLN A 142 -24.29 -3.75 11.57
CA GLN A 142 -24.93 -5.04 11.28
C GLN A 142 -26.27 -5.21 12.04
N LYS A 143 -26.32 -4.81 13.31
CA LYS A 143 -27.58 -4.84 14.08
C LYS A 143 -28.58 -3.81 13.55
N LEU A 144 -28.10 -2.65 13.11
CA LEU A 144 -28.95 -1.63 12.50
C LEU A 144 -29.54 -2.09 11.16
N SER A 145 -28.76 -2.79 10.33
CA SER A 145 -29.22 -3.27 9.02
C SER A 145 -30.26 -4.40 9.13
N ASN A 146 -30.19 -5.19 10.21
CA ASN A 146 -31.10 -6.31 10.45
C ASN A 146 -32.28 -5.94 11.36
N ALA A 147 -32.38 -4.68 11.79
CA ALA A 147 -33.44 -4.21 12.66
C ALA A 147 -34.79 -4.20 11.92
N SER A 148 -35.85 -4.65 12.59
CA SER A 148 -37.20 -4.59 12.04
C SER A 148 -37.73 -3.15 12.04
N ILE A 149 -38.72 -2.87 11.18
CA ILE A 149 -39.34 -1.53 11.08
C ILE A 149 -39.92 -1.08 12.44
N LEU A 150 -40.55 -2.01 13.17
CA LEU A 150 -41.11 -1.75 14.52
C LEU A 150 -40.04 -1.34 15.53
N GLU A 151 -38.85 -1.92 15.48
CA GLU A 151 -37.76 -1.58 16.39
C GLU A 151 -37.12 -0.23 16.04
N LEU A 152 -37.08 0.13 14.75
CA LEU A 152 -36.61 1.43 14.26
C LEU A 152 -37.60 2.56 14.58
N GLU A 153 -38.91 2.30 14.48
CA GLU A 153 -40.00 3.23 14.78
C GLU A 153 -39.88 3.85 16.18
N GLN A 154 -39.52 3.03 17.16
CA GLN A 154 -39.33 3.44 18.56
C GLN A 154 -38.25 4.52 18.74
N VAL A 155 -37.39 4.77 17.74
CA VAL A 155 -36.30 5.77 17.81
C VAL A 155 -36.50 6.94 16.85
N VAL A 156 -36.99 6.69 15.63
CA VAL A 156 -36.99 7.71 14.56
C VAL A 156 -38.35 8.03 13.95
N GLY A 157 -39.41 7.30 14.34
CA GLY A 157 -40.78 7.39 13.82
C GLY A 157 -41.00 6.60 12.52
N GLN A 158 -42.28 6.33 12.19
CA GLN A 158 -42.72 5.46 11.08
C GLN A 158 -42.04 5.76 9.74
N ALA A 159 -42.15 7.01 9.27
CA ALA A 159 -41.68 7.39 7.94
C ALA A 159 -40.17 7.18 7.78
N VAL A 160 -39.38 7.49 8.82
CA VAL A 160 -37.93 7.35 8.78
C VAL A 160 -37.52 5.90 9.01
N ALA A 161 -38.23 5.13 9.84
CA ALA A 161 -37.99 3.70 10.01
C ALA A 161 -38.17 2.94 8.69
N GLN A 162 -39.23 3.24 7.94
CA GLN A 162 -39.45 2.66 6.61
C GLN A 162 -38.35 3.05 5.61
N GLN A 163 -37.88 4.30 5.63
CA GLN A 163 -36.76 4.75 4.77
C GLN A 163 -35.45 4.04 5.10
N ILE A 164 -35.12 3.88 6.39
CA ILE A 164 -33.91 3.16 6.83
C ILE A 164 -33.99 1.70 6.41
N HIS A 165 -35.11 1.02 6.67
CA HIS A 165 -35.29 -0.38 6.30
C HIS A 165 -35.25 -0.56 4.77
N ALA A 166 -35.95 0.29 4.02
CA ALA A 166 -35.89 0.29 2.56
C ALA A 166 -34.46 0.50 2.03
N PHE A 167 -33.67 1.40 2.64
CA PHE A 167 -32.28 1.61 2.28
C PHE A 167 -31.41 0.35 2.40
N PHE A 168 -31.68 -0.52 3.38
CA PHE A 168 -30.92 -1.76 3.57
C PHE A 168 -31.46 -2.95 2.77
N THR A 169 -32.77 -3.04 2.54
CA THR A 169 -33.41 -4.23 1.95
C THR A 169 -33.76 -4.07 0.47
N GLN A 170 -33.89 -2.85 -0.06
CA GLN A 170 -34.19 -2.67 -1.48
C GLN A 170 -32.98 -3.06 -2.35
N PRO A 171 -33.12 -4.04 -3.26
CA PRO A 171 -32.10 -4.29 -4.26
C PRO A 171 -31.98 -3.08 -5.18
N ARG A 172 -30.74 -2.72 -5.52
CA ARG A 172 -30.44 -1.69 -6.53
C ARG A 172 -30.47 -2.26 -7.93
#